data_AF-S9S9Y8-F1
#
_entry.id   AF-S9S9Y8-F1
#
_cell.length_a   1.000
_cell.length_b   1.000
_cell.length_c   1.000
_cell.angle_alpha   90.00
_cell.angle_beta   90.00
_cell.angle_gamma   90.00
#
_symmetry.space_group_name_H-M   'P 1'
#
loop_
_entity.id
_entity.type
_entity.pdbx_description
1 polymer ?
#
loop_
_entity_poly.entity_id
_entity_poly.type
_entity_poly.pdbx_seq_one_letter_code
_entity_poly.pdbx_strand_id
1 'polypeptide(L)'
;MTKELPTALDLPMVDPLPPETQKYFDICQDKLGIVPNVLKAHAFDIDKLNAFTALYNELMLADSGLTKLEREMIAVVVSSVNKCFYCLTAHGAAVRQLSGDPKLGEMLVMNWRVADLDARQHAMLAFAEKVTKASATVVEADREALREAGLFRPRQSWDIRQRGGILQHDQPRGLGHRHAAE
;
A
#
# COMPACT_ATOMS: atom_id res chain seq x y z
N MET A 1 7.52 -25.30 -16.75
CA MET A 1 7.31 -24.28 -15.71
C MET A 1 8.10 -23.06 -16.13
N THR A 2 7.44 -21.99 -16.52
CA THR A 2 8.10 -20.71 -16.85
C THR A 2 8.81 -20.20 -15.61
N LYS A 3 10.03 -19.69 -15.76
CA LYS A 3 10.81 -19.04 -14.69
C LYS A 3 9.89 -18.08 -13.93
N GLU A 4 9.77 -18.22 -12.61
CA GLU A 4 8.92 -17.33 -11.81
C GLU A 4 9.50 -15.92 -11.85
N LEU A 5 8.94 -15.08 -12.71
CA LEU A 5 9.26 -13.68 -12.82
C LEU A 5 8.38 -12.89 -11.83
N PRO A 6 8.90 -11.83 -11.20
CA PRO A 6 8.12 -11.01 -10.28
C PRO A 6 6.94 -10.32 -10.98
N THR A 7 7.01 -10.18 -12.32
CA THR A 7 5.92 -9.68 -13.16
C THR A 7 5.79 -10.49 -14.44
N ALA A 8 4.70 -10.30 -15.19
CA ALA A 8 4.55 -10.85 -16.54
C ALA A 8 5.46 -10.21 -17.61
N LEU A 9 6.23 -9.17 -17.26
CA LEU A 9 7.18 -8.53 -18.17
C LEU A 9 8.56 -9.18 -18.08
N ASP A 10 9.23 -9.28 -19.23
CA ASP A 10 10.64 -9.66 -19.29
C ASP A 10 11.54 -8.44 -19.00
N LEU A 11 11.58 -8.06 -17.72
CA LEU A 11 12.43 -6.99 -17.20
C LEU A 11 13.38 -7.60 -16.15
N PRO A 12 14.52 -8.18 -16.58
CA PRO A 12 15.48 -8.73 -15.63
C PRO A 12 16.07 -7.62 -14.75
N MET A 13 16.38 -7.96 -13.51
CA MET A 13 17.08 -7.05 -12.60
C MET A 13 18.48 -6.73 -13.14
N VAL A 14 19.02 -5.58 -12.75
CA VAL A 14 20.42 -5.25 -13.00
C VAL A 14 21.31 -6.31 -12.35
N ASP A 15 22.29 -6.82 -13.09
CA ASP A 15 23.25 -7.84 -12.63
C ASP A 15 24.68 -7.44 -13.06
N PRO A 16 25.61 -7.20 -12.12
CA PRO A 16 25.43 -7.26 -10.67
C PRO A 16 24.60 -6.10 -10.13
N LEU A 17 23.82 -6.34 -9.07
CA LEU A 17 23.13 -5.28 -8.35
C LEU A 17 24.15 -4.31 -7.72
N PRO A 18 23.87 -2.99 -7.68
CA PRO A 18 24.68 -2.07 -6.91
C PRO A 18 24.75 -2.47 -5.42
N PRO A 19 25.89 -2.24 -4.74
CA PRO A 19 26.08 -2.68 -3.36
C PRO A 19 25.00 -2.20 -2.38
N GLU A 20 24.53 -0.95 -2.51
CA GLU A 20 23.48 -0.41 -1.65
C GLU A 20 22.13 -1.08 -1.88
N THR A 21 21.79 -1.41 -3.13
CA THR A 21 20.57 -2.14 -3.49
C THR A 21 20.60 -3.57 -2.97
N GLN A 22 21.75 -4.25 -3.12
CA GLN A 22 21.94 -5.60 -2.58
C GLN A 22 21.76 -5.59 -1.06
N LYS A 23 22.41 -4.65 -0.36
CA LYS A 23 22.27 -4.49 1.09
C LYS A 23 20.82 -4.23 1.51
N TYR A 24 20.06 -3.44 0.74
CA TYR A 24 18.64 -3.22 1.01
C TYR A 24 17.82 -4.50 0.85
N PHE A 25 18.11 -5.32 -0.16
CA PHE A 25 17.45 -6.62 -0.36
C PHE A 25 17.79 -7.60 0.76
N ASP A 26 19.04 -7.63 1.22
CA ASP A 26 19.46 -8.46 2.34
C ASP A 26 18.71 -8.06 3.63
N ILE A 27 18.53 -6.75 3.88
CA ILE A 27 17.72 -6.27 5.02
C ILE A 27 16.26 -6.70 4.91
N CYS A 28 15.67 -6.67 3.71
CA CYS A 28 14.32 -7.19 3.49
C CYS A 28 14.24 -8.68 3.79
N GLN A 29 15.20 -9.46 3.28
CA GLN A 29 15.28 -10.90 3.50
C GLN A 29 15.39 -11.23 5.00
N ASP A 30 16.23 -10.50 5.74
CA ASP A 30 16.43 -10.73 7.18
C ASP A 30 15.21 -10.35 8.02
N LYS A 31 14.55 -9.23 7.70
CA LYS A 31 13.44 -8.70 8.51
C LYS A 31 12.08 -9.26 8.15
N LEU A 32 11.87 -9.58 6.88
CA LEU A 32 10.58 -10.01 6.34
C LEU A 32 10.58 -11.49 5.93
N GLY A 33 11.75 -12.14 5.88
CA GLY A 33 11.90 -13.51 5.37
C GLY A 33 11.82 -13.61 3.85
N ILE A 34 11.60 -12.51 3.15
CA ILE A 34 11.46 -12.41 1.70
C ILE A 34 11.99 -11.07 1.19
N VAL A 35 12.39 -11.01 -0.07
CA VAL A 35 12.48 -9.76 -0.83
C VAL A 35 11.17 -9.54 -1.58
N PRO A 36 10.35 -8.52 -1.22
CA PRO A 36 9.09 -8.25 -1.90
C PRO A 36 9.23 -8.14 -3.42
N ASN A 37 8.36 -8.80 -4.17
CA ASN A 37 8.46 -8.84 -5.63
C ASN A 37 8.30 -7.47 -6.28
N VAL A 38 7.60 -6.51 -5.66
CA VAL A 38 7.56 -5.12 -6.15
C VAL A 38 8.95 -4.48 -6.19
N LEU A 39 9.85 -4.82 -5.26
CA LEU A 39 11.23 -4.33 -5.27
C LEU A 39 12.04 -4.97 -6.41
N LYS A 40 11.91 -6.29 -6.57
CA LYS A 40 12.54 -7.02 -7.69
C LYS A 40 12.04 -6.50 -9.05
N ALA A 41 10.75 -6.19 -9.14
CA ALA A 41 10.11 -5.65 -10.35
C ALA A 41 10.60 -4.25 -10.72
N HIS A 42 11.08 -3.46 -9.76
CA HIS A 42 11.70 -2.16 -10.04
C HIS A 42 13.22 -2.27 -10.24
N ALA A 43 13.87 -3.35 -9.80
CA ALA A 43 15.32 -3.49 -9.82
C ALA A 43 15.96 -3.69 -11.21
N PHE A 44 15.18 -3.63 -12.30
CA PHE A 44 15.72 -3.45 -13.65
C PHE A 44 16.25 -2.03 -13.88
N ASP A 45 15.83 -1.06 -13.06
CA ASP A 45 16.22 0.35 -13.13
C ASP A 45 16.37 0.91 -11.71
N ILE A 46 17.60 1.19 -11.31
CA ILE A 46 17.94 1.53 -9.93
C ILE A 46 17.42 2.92 -9.53
N ASP A 47 17.37 3.86 -10.48
CA ASP A 47 16.83 5.19 -10.20
C ASP A 47 15.32 5.11 -9.95
N LYS A 48 14.61 4.25 -10.68
CA LYS A 48 13.19 3.96 -10.42
C LYS A 48 12.98 3.25 -9.09
N LEU A 49 13.80 2.26 -8.77
CA LEU A 49 13.74 1.58 -7.47
C LEU A 49 13.97 2.57 -6.30
N ASN A 50 14.95 3.45 -6.42
CA ASN A 50 15.26 4.47 -5.41
C ASN A 50 14.09 5.45 -5.23
N ALA A 51 13.52 5.96 -6.33
CA ALA A 51 12.34 6.83 -6.27
C ALA A 51 11.14 6.15 -5.61
N PHE A 52 10.86 4.89 -5.99
CA PHE A 52 9.77 4.09 -5.42
C PHE A 52 9.96 3.88 -3.91
N THR A 53 11.12 3.37 -3.49
CA THR A 53 11.40 3.07 -2.08
C THR A 53 11.44 4.32 -1.21
N ALA A 54 11.97 5.44 -1.70
CA ALA A 54 11.94 6.71 -0.99
C ALA A 54 10.50 7.15 -0.70
N LEU A 55 9.63 7.14 -1.72
CA LEU A 55 8.22 7.51 -1.54
C LEU A 55 7.47 6.50 -0.66
N TYR A 56 7.67 5.20 -0.87
CA TYR A 56 7.04 4.16 -0.08
C TYR A 56 7.44 4.26 1.39
N ASN A 57 8.73 4.47 1.70
CA ASN A 57 9.21 4.57 3.07
C ASN A 57 8.70 5.82 3.77
N GLU A 58 8.67 6.97 3.09
CA GLU A 58 8.12 8.21 3.65
C GLU A 58 6.62 8.05 3.98
N LEU A 59 5.86 7.46 3.06
CA LEU A 59 4.44 7.22 3.32
C LEU A 59 4.29 6.14 4.39
N MET A 60 4.74 4.91 4.17
CA MET A 60 4.39 3.77 5.01
C MET A 60 5.12 3.73 6.36
N LEU A 61 6.34 4.25 6.47
CA LEU A 61 7.20 4.05 7.65
C LEU A 61 7.52 5.30 8.45
N ALA A 62 7.53 6.50 7.86
CA ALA A 62 7.89 7.73 8.56
C ALA A 62 6.85 8.16 9.62
N ASP A 63 7.20 9.17 10.42
CA ASP A 63 6.31 9.73 11.42
C ASP A 63 5.07 10.36 10.76
N SER A 64 3.90 9.84 11.13
CA SER A 64 2.60 10.35 10.71
C SER A 64 1.66 10.30 11.91
N GLY A 65 0.60 11.11 11.85
CA GLY A 65 -0.50 11.02 12.80
C GLY A 65 -1.42 9.81 12.56
N LEU A 66 -1.05 8.90 11.65
CA LEU A 66 -1.65 7.59 11.46
C LEU A 66 -0.73 6.51 12.03
N THR A 67 -1.29 5.57 12.78
CA THR A 67 -0.62 4.36 13.24
C THR A 67 -0.24 3.45 12.06
N LYS A 68 0.72 2.54 12.25
CA LYS A 68 1.10 1.57 11.21
C LYS A 68 -0.11 0.74 10.76
N LEU A 69 -0.96 0.31 11.68
CA LEU A 69 -2.18 -0.44 11.37
C LEU A 69 -3.14 0.39 10.50
N GLU A 70 -3.45 1.64 10.88
CA GLU A 70 -4.34 2.51 10.09
C GLU A 70 -3.84 2.71 8.65
N ARG A 71 -2.52 2.83 8.46
CA ARG A 71 -1.91 2.95 7.12
C ARG A 71 -2.14 1.70 6.28
N GLU A 72 -1.97 0.52 6.87
CA GLU A 72 -2.24 -0.75 6.21
C GLU A 72 -3.74 -0.98 5.95
N MET A 73 -4.62 -0.53 6.85
CA MET A 73 -6.06 -0.58 6.62
C MET A 73 -6.47 0.25 5.40
N ILE A 74 -5.92 1.47 5.24
CA ILE A 74 -6.11 2.28 4.03
C ILE A 74 -5.59 1.50 2.81
N ALA A 75 -4.41 0.88 2.92
CA ALA A 75 -3.81 0.16 1.80
C ALA A 75 -4.68 -1.02 1.33
N VAL A 76 -5.24 -1.80 2.27
CA VAL A 76 -6.16 -2.90 1.95
C VAL A 76 -7.45 -2.39 1.32
N VAL A 77 -8.07 -1.32 1.85
CA VAL A 77 -9.31 -0.77 1.28
C VAL A 77 -9.10 -0.25 -0.14
N VAL A 78 -8.05 0.53 -0.37
CA VAL A 78 -7.71 1.02 -1.73
C VAL A 78 -7.48 -0.15 -2.67
N SER A 79 -6.75 -1.18 -2.22
CA SER A 79 -6.48 -2.38 -3.01
C SER A 79 -7.72 -3.22 -3.28
N SER A 80 -8.67 -3.27 -2.35
CA SER A 80 -9.95 -3.97 -2.51
C SER A 80 -10.84 -3.27 -3.55
N VAL A 81 -10.86 -1.93 -3.54
CA VAL A 81 -11.58 -1.13 -4.54
C VAL A 81 -11.00 -1.39 -5.93
N ASN A 82 -9.68 -1.42 -6.05
CA ASN A 82 -8.98 -1.61 -7.33
C ASN A 82 -8.77 -3.07 -7.74
N LYS A 83 -9.17 -4.04 -6.90
CA LYS A 83 -9.02 -5.48 -7.13
C LYS A 83 -7.57 -5.93 -7.38
N CYS A 84 -6.61 -5.32 -6.69
CA CYS A 84 -5.20 -5.67 -6.85
C CYS A 84 -4.82 -6.88 -5.98
N PHE A 85 -4.58 -8.03 -6.63
CA PHE A 85 -4.17 -9.27 -5.96
C PHE A 85 -2.89 -9.15 -5.12
N TYR A 86 -1.82 -8.58 -5.71
CA TYR A 86 -0.53 -8.44 -5.02
C TYR A 86 -0.66 -7.59 -3.75
N CYS A 87 -1.24 -6.39 -3.87
CA CYS A 87 -1.40 -5.48 -2.75
C CYS A 87 -2.36 -6.04 -1.69
N LEU A 88 -3.45 -6.71 -2.08
CA LEU A 88 -4.36 -7.36 -1.13
C LEU A 88 -3.67 -8.48 -0.34
N THR A 89 -2.79 -9.24 -0.99
CA THR A 89 -2.03 -10.31 -0.33
C THR A 89 -1.03 -9.73 0.66
N ALA A 90 -0.21 -8.78 0.22
CA ALA A 90 0.85 -8.19 1.04
C ALA A 90 0.31 -7.33 2.19
N HIS A 91 -0.55 -6.35 1.89
CA HIS A 91 -1.10 -5.44 2.91
C HIS A 91 -2.16 -6.12 3.77
N GLY A 92 -2.89 -7.11 3.24
CA GLY A 92 -3.79 -7.94 4.02
C GLY A 92 -3.03 -8.73 5.09
N ALA A 93 -1.88 -9.32 4.73
CA ALA A 93 -0.99 -9.97 5.70
C ALA A 93 -0.50 -9.00 6.78
N ALA A 94 -0.11 -7.79 6.39
CA ALA A 94 0.33 -6.75 7.32
C ALA A 94 -0.79 -6.34 8.30
N VAL A 95 -2.03 -6.16 7.83
CA VAL A 95 -3.17 -5.87 8.72
C VAL A 95 -3.35 -7.00 9.74
N ARG A 96 -3.41 -8.26 9.30
CA ARG A 96 -3.58 -9.41 10.21
C ARG A 96 -2.47 -9.49 11.26
N GLN A 97 -1.23 -9.20 10.86
CA GLN A 97 -0.08 -9.21 11.76
C GLN A 97 -0.14 -8.06 12.77
N LEU A 98 -0.43 -6.84 12.32
CA LEU A 98 -0.40 -5.64 13.16
C LEU A 98 -1.61 -5.53 14.09
N SER A 99 -2.78 -6.04 13.67
CA SER A 99 -3.98 -6.05 14.52
C SER A 99 -3.99 -7.21 15.50
N GLY A 100 -3.29 -8.32 15.20
CA GLY A 100 -3.47 -9.59 15.90
C GLY A 100 -4.85 -10.23 15.66
N ASP A 101 -5.65 -9.67 14.75
CA ASP A 101 -6.98 -10.16 14.36
C ASP A 101 -6.99 -10.53 12.88
N PRO A 102 -6.89 -11.83 12.56
CA PRO A 102 -7.00 -12.31 11.19
C PRO A 102 -8.31 -11.93 10.50
N LYS A 103 -9.43 -11.83 11.24
CA LYS A 103 -10.75 -11.53 10.66
C LYS A 103 -10.83 -10.10 10.16
N LEU A 104 -10.22 -9.15 10.86
CA LEU A 104 -10.15 -7.76 10.40
C LEU A 104 -9.52 -7.68 9.01
N GLY A 105 -8.40 -8.37 8.77
CA GLY A 105 -7.75 -8.40 7.45
C GLY A 105 -8.72 -8.86 6.35
N GLU A 106 -9.42 -9.97 6.57
CA GLU A 106 -10.37 -10.51 5.60
C GLU A 106 -11.59 -9.59 5.39
N MET A 107 -12.11 -8.99 6.46
CA MET A 107 -13.21 -8.02 6.37
C MET A 107 -12.81 -6.83 5.51
N LEU A 108 -11.60 -6.27 5.71
CA LEU A 108 -11.12 -5.14 4.90
C LEU A 108 -10.89 -5.53 3.44
N VAL A 109 -10.41 -6.75 3.17
CA VAL A 109 -10.24 -7.30 1.81
C VAL A 109 -11.59 -7.44 1.10
N MET A 110 -12.60 -7.98 1.78
CA MET A 110 -13.89 -8.35 1.16
C MET A 110 -14.90 -7.19 1.15
N ASN A 111 -15.14 -6.58 2.30
CA ASN A 111 -16.05 -5.44 2.47
C ASN A 111 -15.77 -4.74 3.81
N TRP A 112 -14.93 -3.70 3.79
CA TRP A 112 -14.50 -3.01 5.02
C TRP A 112 -15.65 -2.49 5.90
N ARG A 113 -16.84 -2.28 5.34
CA ARG A 113 -18.04 -1.81 6.06
C ARG A 113 -18.59 -2.82 7.07
N VAL A 114 -18.22 -4.10 6.98
CA VAL A 114 -18.64 -5.12 7.96
C VAL A 114 -17.69 -5.22 9.15
N ALA A 115 -16.55 -4.53 9.11
CA ALA A 115 -15.61 -4.52 10.22
C ALA A 115 -16.14 -3.66 11.37
N ASP A 116 -15.88 -4.08 12.60
CA ASP A 116 -16.14 -3.30 13.80
C ASP A 116 -15.06 -2.22 13.93
N LEU A 117 -15.38 -1.02 13.43
CA LEU A 117 -14.47 0.11 13.33
C LEU A 117 -14.96 1.25 14.21
N ASP A 118 -14.04 1.93 14.88
CA ASP A 118 -14.38 3.18 15.53
C ASP A 118 -14.72 4.30 14.51
N ALA A 119 -15.29 5.40 14.99
CA ALA A 119 -15.70 6.51 14.13
C ALA A 119 -14.53 7.09 13.32
N ARG A 120 -13.32 7.07 13.89
CA ARG A 120 -12.10 7.59 13.26
C ARG A 120 -11.67 6.71 12.09
N GLN A 121 -11.57 5.40 12.31
CA GLN A 121 -11.22 4.42 11.30
C GLN A 121 -12.27 4.39 10.19
N HIS A 122 -13.55 4.43 10.54
CA HIS A 122 -14.61 4.47 9.56
C HIS A 122 -14.54 5.72 8.67
N ALA A 123 -14.37 6.92 9.25
CA ALA A 123 -14.21 8.16 8.48
C ALA A 123 -12.98 8.14 7.57
N MET A 124 -11.86 7.62 8.08
CA MET A 124 -10.61 7.45 7.33
C MET A 124 -10.79 6.55 6.11
N LEU A 125 -11.38 5.37 6.28
CA LEU A 125 -11.57 4.39 5.20
C LEU A 125 -12.62 4.83 4.18
N ALA A 126 -13.69 5.49 4.64
CA ALA A 126 -14.69 6.09 3.76
C ALA A 126 -14.06 7.15 2.83
N PHE A 127 -13.21 8.02 3.39
CA PHE A 127 -12.49 9.01 2.60
C PHE A 127 -11.49 8.37 1.63
N ALA A 128 -10.72 7.37 2.08
CA ALA A 128 -9.80 6.64 1.21
C ALA A 128 -10.51 5.98 0.02
N GLU A 129 -11.66 5.34 0.25
CA GLU A 129 -12.49 4.78 -0.81
C GLU A 129 -13.02 5.86 -1.76
N LYS A 130 -13.52 6.99 -1.24
CA LYS A 130 -14.01 8.10 -2.06
C LYS A 130 -12.92 8.68 -2.94
N VAL A 131 -11.74 8.97 -2.38
CA VAL A 131 -10.57 9.43 -3.15
C VAL A 131 -10.19 8.41 -4.22
N THR A 132 -10.33 7.12 -3.93
CA THR A 132 -10.01 6.05 -4.88
C THR A 132 -10.98 5.99 -6.05
N LYS A 133 -12.29 6.09 -5.78
CA LYS A 133 -13.33 5.98 -6.80
C LYS A 133 -13.58 7.27 -7.57
N ALA A 134 -13.49 8.42 -6.90
CA ALA A 134 -14.00 9.69 -7.40
C ALA A 134 -13.29 10.90 -6.77
N SER A 135 -11.95 10.94 -6.83
CA SER A 135 -11.15 12.04 -6.23
C SER A 135 -11.58 13.46 -6.64
N ALA A 136 -12.07 13.64 -7.87
CA ALA A 136 -12.58 14.93 -8.36
C ALA A 136 -13.84 15.43 -7.63
N THR A 137 -14.53 14.54 -6.90
CA THR A 137 -15.75 14.87 -6.14
C THR A 137 -15.49 15.20 -4.67
N VAL A 138 -14.21 15.24 -4.27
CA VAL A 138 -13.82 15.57 -2.89
C VAL A 138 -14.03 17.06 -2.64
N VAL A 139 -14.86 17.37 -1.66
CA VAL A 139 -15.25 18.72 -1.26
C VAL A 139 -14.82 19.00 0.19
N GLU A 140 -15.09 20.22 0.68
CA GLU A 140 -14.69 20.60 2.05
C GLU A 140 -15.42 19.79 3.12
N ALA A 141 -16.68 19.42 2.90
CA ALA A 141 -17.43 18.59 3.83
C ALA A 141 -16.75 17.22 4.09
N ASP A 142 -16.08 16.65 3.08
CA ASP A 142 -15.33 15.39 3.27
C ASP A 142 -14.11 15.59 4.18
N ARG A 143 -13.46 16.76 4.08
CA ARG A 143 -12.31 17.11 4.92
C ARG A 143 -12.76 17.44 6.33
N GLU A 144 -13.92 18.07 6.50
CA GLU A 144 -14.49 18.36 7.82
C GLU A 144 -14.86 17.09 8.57
N ALA A 145 -15.48 16.11 7.90
CA ALA A 145 -15.80 14.82 8.51
C ALA A 145 -14.55 14.10 9.05
N LEU A 146 -13.38 14.25 8.39
CA LEU A 146 -12.11 13.74 8.91
C LEU A 146 -11.67 14.49 10.17
N ARG A 147 -11.79 15.83 10.19
CA ARG A 147 -11.41 16.65 11.36
C ARG A 147 -12.27 16.28 12.56
N GLU A 148 -13.59 16.20 12.38
CA GLU A 148 -14.55 15.79 13.42
C GLU A 148 -14.21 14.41 14.00
N ALA A 149 -13.69 13.50 13.17
CA ALA A 149 -13.28 12.17 13.57
C ALA A 149 -11.87 12.10 14.21
N GLY A 150 -11.26 13.24 14.55
CA GLY A 150 -9.96 13.28 15.22
C GLY A 150 -8.75 13.34 14.29
N LEU A 151 -8.94 13.45 12.97
CA LEU A 151 -7.86 13.61 11.98
C LEU A 151 -7.62 15.10 11.73
N PHE A 152 -7.30 15.82 12.82
CA PHE A 152 -7.29 17.28 12.91
C PHE A 152 -6.13 17.98 12.18
N ARG A 153 -5.01 17.30 11.90
CA ARG A 153 -3.87 17.98 11.25
C ARG A 153 -4.00 17.92 9.73
N PRO A 154 -3.82 19.03 8.98
CA PRO A 154 -3.77 19.02 7.52
C PRO A 154 -2.83 17.95 6.93
N ARG A 155 -1.74 17.63 7.65
CA ARG A 155 -0.80 16.57 7.30
C ARG A 155 -1.43 15.17 7.26
N GLN A 156 -2.37 14.85 8.16
CA GLN A 156 -3.03 13.53 8.17
C GLN A 156 -3.95 13.34 6.96
N SER A 157 -4.78 14.33 6.62
CA SER A 157 -5.64 14.28 5.42
C SER A 157 -4.82 14.21 4.13
N TRP A 158 -3.66 14.88 4.10
CA TRP A 158 -2.70 14.78 3.02
C TRP A 158 -2.11 13.37 2.90
N ASP A 159 -1.69 12.77 4.02
CA ASP A 159 -1.11 11.42 4.04
C ASP A 159 -2.12 10.36 3.54
N ILE A 160 -3.41 10.47 3.90
CA ILE A 160 -4.45 9.55 3.40
C ILE A 160 -4.57 9.66 1.87
N ARG A 161 -4.58 10.88 1.33
CA ARG A 161 -4.64 11.11 -0.12
C ARG A 161 -3.42 10.54 -0.85
N GLN A 162 -2.21 10.80 -0.35
CA GLN A 162 -0.97 10.35 -1.00
C GLN A 162 -0.82 8.83 -1.00
N ARG A 163 -1.28 8.14 0.06
CA ARG A 163 -1.33 6.68 0.10
C ARG A 163 -2.29 6.09 -0.93
N GLY A 164 -3.47 6.70 -1.09
CA GLY A 164 -4.38 6.34 -2.18
C GLY A 164 -3.73 6.52 -3.56
N GLY A 165 -2.92 7.58 -3.72
CA GLY A 165 -2.19 7.88 -4.94
C GLY A 165 -1.08 6.88 -5.28
N ILE A 166 -0.16 6.58 -4.35
CA ILE A 166 0.92 5.62 -4.62
C ILE A 166 0.37 4.23 -4.95
N LEU A 167 -0.65 3.77 -4.21
CA LEU A 167 -1.29 2.48 -4.47
C LEU A 167 -2.03 2.47 -5.80
N GLN A 168 -2.58 3.61 -6.23
CA GLN A 168 -3.17 3.74 -7.56
C GLN A 168 -2.13 3.72 -8.69
N HIS A 169 -0.90 4.17 -8.43
CA HIS A 169 0.21 4.13 -9.38
C HIS A 169 0.89 2.76 -9.46
N ASP A 170 0.99 2.07 -8.32
CA ASP A 170 1.60 0.74 -8.19
C ASP A 170 0.66 -0.39 -8.62
N GLN A 171 -0.62 -0.08 -8.82
CA GLN A 171 -1.62 -1.05 -9.24
C GLN A 171 -1.81 -1.06 -10.76
N PRO A 172 -1.65 -2.22 -11.42
CA PRO A 172 -1.85 -2.33 -12.86
C PRO A 172 -3.34 -2.18 -13.19
N ARG A 173 -3.80 -0.93 -13.40
CA ARG A 173 -5.10 -0.66 -14.00
C ARG A 173 -5.06 -1.08 -15.47
N GLY A 174 -5.33 -2.36 -15.74
CA GLY A 174 -5.48 -2.90 -17.10
C GLY A 174 -4.21 -3.11 -17.92
N LEU A 175 -3.02 -2.70 -17.44
CA LEU A 175 -1.75 -2.82 -18.18
C LEU A 175 -1.08 -4.21 -18.13
N GLY A 176 -1.71 -5.21 -17.49
CA GLY A 176 -1.23 -6.59 -17.57
C GLY A 176 0.06 -6.91 -16.79
N HIS A 177 0.59 -5.98 -15.98
CA HIS A 177 1.71 -6.25 -15.06
C HIS A 177 1.24 -7.09 -13.86
N ARG A 178 0.93 -8.36 -14.10
CA ARG A 178 0.60 -9.32 -13.05
C ARG A 178 1.82 -9.49 -12.16
N HIS A 179 1.80 -8.85 -10.99
CA HIS A 179 2.81 -9.09 -9.97
C HIS A 179 2.51 -10.43 -9.29
N ALA A 180 3.52 -11.30 -9.19
CA ALA A 180 3.42 -12.51 -8.39
C ALA A 180 3.37 -12.13 -6.91
N ALA A 181 2.41 -12.69 -6.15
CA ALA A 181 2.21 -12.36 -4.74
C ALA A 181 3.33 -12.86 -3.82
N GLU A 182 4.13 -13.81 -4.29
CA GLU A 182 5.22 -14.49 -3.57
C GLU A 182 6.46 -14.57 -4.44
#